data_AF-A0A7H9BPG1-F1
#
_entry.id   AF-A0A7H9BPG1-F1
#
_cell.length_a   1.000
_cell.length_b   1.000
_cell.length_c   1.000
_cell.angle_alpha   90.00
_cell.angle_beta   90.00
_cell.angle_gamma   90.00
#
_symmetry.space_group_name_H-M   'P 1'
#
loop_
_entity.id
_entity.type
_entity.pdbx_description
1 polymer ?
#
loop_
_entity_poly.entity_id
_entity_poly.type
_entity_poly.pdbx_seq_one_letter_code
_entity_poly.pdbx_strand_id
1 'polypeptide(L)'
;MILFLDFDGVLHPDAAYLVRGRPELRSGGELFMWSCYLVDALASAPHVRIVLSTSWARELRFARARDYLPAELRQRIIGATWHSGMATDDEHRPLGRDTWWDTSTRYQQIRRYVDRAGITDWIAVDDQPEGWADTDRDKLVSTDSNLGLSAPSARVRLAAAVGNMASAWAVADAMAGVLVIPQVERSASSADLVQWVEWWQSSYLRATELPPDQIAAMKAGHWWPPVSAVEVRAMPPAIARRRIP
;
A
#
# COMPACT_ATOMS: atom_id res chain seq x y z
N MET A 1 -5.32 -11.94 -12.49
CA MET A 1 -5.44 -10.92 -11.45
C MET A 1 -5.33 -9.50 -11.99
N ILE A 2 -6.28 -8.64 -11.60
CA ILE A 2 -6.22 -7.18 -11.77
C ILE A 2 -5.90 -6.52 -10.42
N LEU A 3 -4.92 -5.63 -10.40
CA LEU A 3 -4.60 -4.79 -9.25
C LEU A 3 -5.12 -3.37 -9.53
N PHE A 4 -6.04 -2.89 -8.69
CA PHE A 4 -6.47 -1.50 -8.69
C PHE A 4 -5.52 -0.69 -7.80
N LEU A 5 -4.89 0.34 -8.38
CA LEU A 5 -3.80 1.06 -7.74
C LEU A 5 -4.16 2.53 -7.55
N ASP A 6 -4.17 2.99 -6.30
CA ASP A 6 -4.06 4.41 -5.99
C ASP A 6 -2.61 4.88 -5.89
N PHE A 7 -2.41 6.19 -5.94
CA PHE A 7 -1.10 6.84 -5.85
C PHE A 7 -0.91 7.53 -4.50
N ASP A 8 -1.78 8.47 -4.19
CA ASP A 8 -1.78 9.22 -2.93
C ASP A 8 -2.08 8.24 -1.78
N GLY A 9 -1.36 8.35 -0.66
CA GLY A 9 -1.51 7.41 0.46
C GLY A 9 -1.00 5.98 0.21
N VAL A 10 -0.47 5.68 -0.98
CA VAL A 10 0.02 4.35 -1.37
C VAL A 10 1.48 4.39 -1.81
N LEU A 11 1.80 5.17 -2.85
CA LEU A 11 3.15 5.26 -3.44
C LEU A 11 3.95 6.46 -2.91
N HIS A 12 3.28 7.33 -2.17
CA HIS A 12 3.79 8.48 -1.43
C HIS A 12 2.71 8.90 -0.40
N PRO A 13 2.99 9.80 0.55
CA PRO A 13 1.98 10.29 1.48
C PRO A 13 0.79 10.96 0.76
N ASP A 14 -0.42 10.88 1.31
CA ASP A 14 -1.62 11.58 0.82
C ASP A 14 -1.50 13.11 1.03
N ALA A 15 -0.67 13.72 0.20
CA ALA A 15 -0.33 15.14 0.27
C ALA A 15 0.07 15.69 -1.11
N ALA A 16 -0.33 15.04 -2.21
CA ALA A 16 -0.07 15.55 -3.54
C ALA A 16 -1.16 16.54 -3.96
N TYR A 17 -0.73 17.69 -4.46
CA TYR A 17 -1.64 18.74 -4.92
C TYR A 17 -1.20 19.25 -6.28
N LEU A 18 -2.16 19.67 -7.09
CA LEU A 18 -1.86 20.34 -8.36
C LEU A 18 -1.46 21.79 -8.11
N VAL A 19 -0.21 22.10 -8.45
CA VAL A 19 0.32 23.47 -8.51
C VAL A 19 0.59 23.78 -9.97
N ARG A 20 -0.13 24.77 -10.53
CA ARG A 20 -0.02 25.16 -11.95
C ARG A 20 -0.14 23.96 -12.91
N GLY A 21 -1.03 23.02 -12.58
CA GLY A 21 -1.29 21.82 -13.39
C GLY A 21 -0.20 20.74 -13.30
N ARG A 22 0.69 20.80 -12.31
CA ARG A 22 1.69 19.76 -12.00
C ARG A 22 1.48 19.24 -10.58
N PRO A 23 1.49 17.92 -10.36
CA PRO A 23 1.50 17.36 -9.01
C PRO A 23 2.77 17.76 -8.27
N GLU A 24 2.59 18.21 -7.03
CA GLU A 24 3.67 18.50 -6.08
C GLU A 24 3.29 17.88 -4.73
N LEU A 25 4.25 17.19 -4.09
CA LEU A 25 4.07 16.62 -2.76
C LEU A 25 4.30 17.70 -1.70
N ARG A 26 3.32 17.89 -0.79
CA ARG A 26 3.38 18.86 0.31
C ARG A 26 3.67 18.22 1.66
N SER A 27 4.51 17.20 1.65
CA SER A 27 5.06 16.52 2.82
C SER A 27 6.55 16.24 2.59
N GLY A 28 7.24 15.64 3.56
CA GLY A 28 8.62 15.21 3.37
C GLY A 28 8.72 14.08 2.34
N GLY A 29 9.77 14.12 1.51
CA GLY A 29 10.04 13.08 0.51
C GLY A 29 9.74 13.53 -0.93
N GLU A 30 9.43 12.56 -1.79
CA GLU A 30 9.22 12.76 -3.23
C GLU A 30 8.03 11.93 -3.72
N LEU A 31 7.38 12.40 -4.80
CA LEU A 31 6.31 11.64 -5.45
C LEU A 31 6.83 10.26 -5.89
N PHE A 32 6.05 9.21 -5.64
CA PHE A 32 6.37 7.82 -6.00
C PHE A 32 7.62 7.23 -5.33
N MET A 33 8.11 7.83 -4.24
CA MET A 33 9.29 7.35 -3.50
C MET A 33 9.15 5.90 -2.98
N TRP A 34 7.93 5.37 -2.87
CA TRP A 34 7.67 3.99 -2.43
C TRP A 34 7.31 3.03 -3.57
N SER A 35 7.43 3.48 -4.83
CA SER A 35 7.10 2.65 -6.01
C SER A 35 7.99 1.41 -6.16
N CYS A 36 9.23 1.46 -5.67
CA CYS A 36 10.13 0.30 -5.64
C CYS A 36 9.52 -0.90 -4.91
N TYR A 37 8.78 -0.67 -3.82
CA TYR A 37 8.14 -1.76 -3.07
C TYR A 37 7.03 -2.45 -3.86
N LEU A 38 6.30 -1.71 -4.70
CA LEU A 38 5.32 -2.30 -5.61
C LEU A 38 6.03 -3.07 -6.74
N VAL A 39 7.15 -2.57 -7.26
CA VAL A 39 7.97 -3.29 -8.25
C VAL A 39 8.44 -4.62 -7.68
N ASP A 40 9.00 -4.63 -6.47
CA ASP A 40 9.50 -5.83 -5.80
C ASP A 40 8.38 -6.84 -5.55
N ALA A 41 7.22 -6.38 -5.06
CA ALA A 41 6.07 -7.25 -4.83
C ALA A 41 5.58 -7.92 -6.12
N LEU A 42 5.64 -7.21 -7.26
CA LEU A 42 5.18 -7.71 -8.56
C LEU A 42 6.26 -8.43 -9.39
N ALA A 43 7.50 -8.47 -8.92
CA ALA A 43 8.63 -9.05 -9.67
C ALA A 43 8.36 -10.51 -10.07
N SER A 44 7.85 -11.31 -9.13
CA SER A 44 7.49 -12.72 -9.35
C SER A 44 6.03 -12.93 -9.80
N ALA A 45 5.28 -11.85 -10.02
CA ALA A 45 3.87 -11.88 -10.42
C ALA A 45 3.66 -11.21 -11.79
N PRO A 46 4.24 -11.74 -12.89
CA PRO A 46 4.14 -11.14 -14.22
C PRO A 46 2.71 -11.15 -14.80
N HIS A 47 1.84 -12.00 -14.28
CA HIS A 47 0.44 -12.12 -14.69
C HIS A 47 -0.46 -10.99 -14.16
N VAL A 48 0.01 -10.21 -13.18
CA VAL A 48 -0.75 -9.09 -12.61
C VAL A 48 -0.75 -7.91 -13.57
N ARG A 49 -1.95 -7.45 -13.94
CA ARG A 49 -2.18 -6.21 -14.68
C ARG A 49 -2.76 -5.14 -13.76
N ILE A 50 -2.47 -3.88 -14.04
CA ILE A 50 -2.82 -2.76 -13.17
C ILE A 50 -3.87 -1.88 -13.84
N VAL A 51 -4.92 -1.55 -13.09
CA VAL A 51 -5.88 -0.49 -13.43
C VAL A 51 -5.66 0.66 -12.46
N LEU A 52 -5.48 1.87 -12.99
CA LEU A 52 -5.34 3.06 -12.16
C LEU A 52 -6.68 3.37 -11.49
N SER A 53 -6.68 3.40 -10.17
CA SER A 53 -7.79 3.82 -9.35
C SER A 53 -7.35 5.01 -8.52
N THR A 54 -7.08 6.13 -9.21
CA THR A 54 -6.54 7.36 -8.63
C THR A 54 -7.20 8.59 -9.24
N SER A 55 -7.36 9.65 -8.45
CA SER A 55 -7.84 10.97 -8.89
C SER A 55 -6.95 11.58 -9.98
N TRP A 56 -5.69 11.17 -10.07
CA TRP A 56 -4.78 11.67 -11.10
C TRP A 56 -5.28 11.36 -12.52
N ALA A 57 -5.98 10.25 -12.74
CA ALA A 57 -6.57 9.96 -14.05
C ALA A 57 -7.66 10.99 -14.42
N ARG A 58 -8.46 11.43 -13.45
CA ARG A 58 -9.51 12.46 -13.59
C ARG A 58 -8.91 13.84 -13.88
N GLU A 59 -7.85 14.21 -13.14
CA GLU A 59 -7.26 15.54 -13.16
C GLU A 59 -6.21 15.73 -14.28
N LEU A 60 -5.42 14.70 -14.58
CA LEU A 60 -4.30 14.77 -15.54
C LEU A 60 -4.55 14.04 -16.86
N ARG A 61 -5.63 13.25 -16.94
CA ARG A 61 -5.88 12.20 -17.96
C ARG A 61 -5.01 10.97 -17.77
N PHE A 62 -5.53 9.85 -18.28
CA PHE A 62 -4.93 8.52 -18.15
C PHE A 62 -3.45 8.46 -18.56
N ALA A 63 -3.10 8.92 -19.77
CA ALA A 63 -1.74 8.80 -20.28
C ALA A 63 -0.73 9.51 -19.39
N ARG A 64 -1.05 10.73 -18.94
CA ARG A 64 -0.18 11.51 -18.09
C ARG A 64 -0.04 10.90 -16.70
N ALA A 65 -1.15 10.48 -16.07
CA ALA A 65 -1.11 9.80 -14.78
C ALA A 65 -0.26 8.51 -14.83
N ARG A 66 -0.44 7.70 -15.88
CA ARG A 66 0.35 6.50 -16.15
C ARG A 66 1.85 6.81 -16.29
N ASP A 67 2.19 7.89 -16.98
CA ASP A 67 3.59 8.22 -17.30
C ASP A 67 4.39 8.79 -16.11
N TYR A 68 3.75 9.07 -14.98
CA TYR A 68 4.44 9.34 -13.71
C TYR A 68 5.01 8.06 -13.05
N LEU A 69 4.49 6.88 -13.40
CA LEU A 69 4.99 5.63 -12.84
C LEU A 69 6.34 5.23 -13.46
N PRO A 70 7.21 4.52 -12.70
CA PRO A 70 8.40 3.92 -13.27
C PRO A 70 8.05 2.91 -14.37
N ALA A 71 8.99 2.69 -15.31
CA ALA A 71 8.76 1.95 -16.54
C ALA A 71 8.25 0.51 -16.29
N GLU A 72 8.76 -0.12 -15.24
CA GLU A 72 8.45 -1.46 -14.77
C GLU A 72 6.98 -1.64 -14.41
N LEU A 73 6.36 -0.60 -13.84
CA LEU A 73 4.94 -0.55 -13.51
C LEU A 73 4.11 -0.08 -14.69
N ARG A 74 4.57 0.94 -15.42
CA ARG A 74 3.86 1.52 -16.57
C ARG A 74 3.47 0.48 -17.61
N GLN A 75 4.35 -0.47 -17.92
CA GLN A 75 4.08 -1.56 -18.88
C GLN A 75 2.98 -2.53 -18.43
N ARG A 76 2.60 -2.50 -17.15
CA ARG A 76 1.53 -3.34 -16.58
C ARG A 76 0.18 -2.64 -16.57
N ILE A 77 0.13 -1.33 -16.85
CA ILE A 77 -1.09 -0.53 -16.80
C ILE A 77 -1.96 -0.80 -18.03
N ILE A 78 -3.19 -1.23 -17.80
CA ILE A 78 -4.15 -1.57 -18.86
C ILE A 78 -5.35 -0.62 -18.95
N GLY A 79 -5.53 0.28 -17.98
CA GLY A 79 -6.65 1.22 -17.95
C GLY A 79 -6.73 2.03 -16.67
N ALA A 80 -7.84 2.72 -16.48
CA ALA A 80 -8.19 3.45 -15.26
C ALA A 80 -9.69 3.35 -14.97
N THR A 81 -10.07 3.52 -13.69
CA THR A 81 -11.49 3.58 -13.28
C THR A 81 -12.21 4.83 -13.80
N TRP A 82 -11.46 5.86 -14.20
CA TRP A 82 -11.96 7.06 -14.85
C TRP A 82 -11.61 7.10 -16.35
N HIS A 83 -12.54 7.55 -17.20
CA HIS A 83 -12.28 7.88 -18.61
C HIS A 83 -13.00 9.17 -19.02
N SER A 84 -12.51 9.85 -20.07
CA SER A 84 -13.02 11.18 -20.49
C SER A 84 -14.50 11.20 -20.86
N GLY A 85 -15.06 10.10 -21.38
CA GLY A 85 -16.50 9.98 -21.61
C GLY A 85 -17.36 10.07 -20.34
N MET A 86 -16.79 9.98 -19.14
CA MET A 86 -17.50 10.22 -17.87
C MET A 86 -17.61 11.71 -17.53
N ALA A 87 -16.91 12.58 -18.26
CA ALA A 87 -16.95 14.03 -18.08
C ALA A 87 -18.01 14.70 -18.95
N THR A 88 -18.87 13.94 -19.60
CA THR A 88 -19.93 14.47 -20.46
C THR A 88 -21.25 13.74 -20.23
N ASP A 89 -22.36 14.40 -20.50
CA ASP A 89 -23.67 13.75 -20.61
C ASP A 89 -23.87 13.03 -21.96
N ASP A 90 -25.07 12.48 -22.17
CA ASP A 90 -25.43 11.76 -23.41
C ASP A 90 -25.36 12.65 -24.67
N GLU A 91 -25.50 13.97 -24.50
CA GLU A 91 -25.35 14.97 -25.56
C GLU A 91 -23.91 15.47 -25.71
N HIS A 92 -22.95 14.85 -25.03
CA HIS A 92 -21.53 15.22 -25.01
C HIS A 92 -21.25 16.62 -24.39
N ARG A 93 -22.18 17.16 -23.59
CA ARG A 93 -21.98 18.43 -22.88
C ARG A 93 -21.10 18.20 -21.66
N PRO A 94 -20.09 19.06 -21.38
CA PRO A 94 -19.22 18.89 -20.22
C PRO A 94 -19.99 18.89 -18.90
N LEU A 95 -19.75 17.88 -18.08
CA LEU A 95 -20.17 17.85 -16.68
C LEU A 95 -19.13 18.61 -15.84
N GLY A 96 -19.62 19.26 -14.77
CA GLY A 96 -18.79 19.97 -13.81
C GLY A 96 -18.01 19.03 -12.88
N ARG A 97 -17.69 19.53 -11.69
CA ARG A 97 -17.41 18.66 -10.53
C ARG A 97 -18.74 18.08 -10.02
N ASP A 98 -18.67 17.05 -9.20
CA ASP A 98 -19.83 16.32 -8.63
C ASP A 98 -20.50 15.31 -9.57
N THR A 99 -19.76 14.73 -10.52
CA THR A 99 -20.24 13.55 -11.23
C THR A 99 -20.41 12.36 -10.27
N TRP A 100 -21.07 11.29 -10.71
CA TRP A 100 -21.11 10.04 -9.94
C TRP A 100 -19.70 9.57 -9.56
N TRP A 101 -18.71 9.71 -10.45
CA TRP A 101 -17.35 9.30 -10.15
C TRP A 101 -16.74 10.15 -9.02
N ASP A 102 -16.98 11.47 -9.03
CA ASP A 102 -16.43 12.41 -8.04
C ASP A 102 -17.05 12.23 -6.64
N THR A 103 -18.29 11.73 -6.57
CA THR A 103 -19.04 11.55 -5.30
C THR A 103 -19.06 10.10 -4.80
N SER A 104 -18.58 9.16 -5.61
CA SER A 104 -18.51 7.74 -5.24
C SER A 104 -17.29 7.46 -4.37
N THR A 105 -17.42 6.50 -3.45
CA THR A 105 -16.24 5.96 -2.76
C THR A 105 -15.32 5.26 -3.76
N ARG A 106 -14.05 5.12 -3.40
CA ARG A 106 -13.07 4.35 -4.16
C ARG A 106 -13.56 2.94 -4.47
N TYR A 107 -14.15 2.27 -3.47
CA TYR A 107 -14.76 0.96 -3.64
C TYR A 107 -15.79 0.94 -4.77
N GLN A 108 -16.73 1.90 -4.76
CA GLN A 108 -17.79 1.98 -5.77
C GLN A 108 -17.24 2.20 -7.19
N GLN A 109 -16.19 3.03 -7.33
CA GLN A 109 -15.50 3.24 -8.60
C GLN A 109 -14.88 1.93 -9.12
N ILE A 110 -14.20 1.17 -8.25
CA ILE A 110 -13.59 -0.13 -8.57
C ILE A 110 -14.67 -1.15 -8.92
N ARG A 111 -15.71 -1.29 -8.11
CA ARG A 111 -16.82 -2.24 -8.32
C ARG A 111 -17.51 -2.02 -9.66
N ARG A 112 -17.79 -0.77 -10.03
CA ARG A 112 -18.35 -0.46 -11.35
C ARG A 112 -17.45 -0.96 -12.49
N TYR A 113 -16.14 -0.80 -12.37
CA TYR A 113 -15.19 -1.30 -13.37
C TYR A 113 -15.20 -2.83 -13.42
N VAL A 114 -15.11 -3.48 -12.24
CA VAL A 114 -15.11 -4.93 -12.06
C VAL A 114 -16.35 -5.56 -12.68
N ASP A 115 -17.53 -5.04 -12.35
CA ASP A 115 -18.82 -5.58 -12.82
C ASP A 115 -18.99 -5.41 -14.33
N ARG A 116 -18.63 -4.24 -14.87
CA ARG A 116 -18.70 -3.99 -16.31
C ARG A 116 -17.75 -4.89 -17.11
N ALA A 117 -16.58 -5.19 -16.56
CA ALA A 117 -15.56 -6.00 -17.21
C ALA A 117 -15.67 -7.51 -16.89
N GLY A 118 -16.58 -7.92 -16.01
CA GLY A 118 -16.72 -9.32 -15.59
C GLY A 118 -15.48 -9.85 -14.85
N ILE A 119 -14.75 -9.00 -14.12
CA ILE A 119 -13.53 -9.38 -13.40
C ILE A 119 -13.91 -10.07 -12.09
N THR A 120 -13.30 -11.22 -11.81
CA THR A 120 -13.54 -11.97 -10.55
C THR A 120 -12.30 -12.03 -9.66
N ASP A 121 -11.12 -12.02 -10.27
CA ASP A 121 -9.82 -12.08 -9.62
C ASP A 121 -9.15 -10.71 -9.61
N TRP A 122 -9.34 -9.98 -8.50
CA TRP A 122 -8.81 -8.64 -8.31
C TRP A 122 -8.50 -8.31 -6.84
N ILE A 123 -7.60 -7.34 -6.67
CA ILE A 123 -7.25 -6.70 -5.40
C ILE A 123 -7.15 -5.18 -5.60
N ALA A 124 -7.23 -4.41 -4.52
CA ALA A 124 -7.01 -2.97 -4.49
C ALA A 124 -5.91 -2.63 -3.48
N VAL A 125 -5.06 -1.66 -3.80
CA VAL A 125 -4.09 -1.08 -2.85
C VAL A 125 -4.45 0.40 -2.70
N ASP A 126 -4.94 0.76 -1.53
CA ASP A 126 -5.61 2.04 -1.30
C ASP A 126 -5.64 2.40 0.20
N ASP A 127 -5.64 3.70 0.50
CA ASP A 127 -5.72 4.22 1.87
C ASP A 127 -7.14 4.66 2.27
N GLN A 128 -8.11 4.54 1.37
CA GLN A 128 -9.53 4.89 1.60
C GLN A 128 -10.38 3.63 1.81
N PRO A 129 -10.51 3.07 3.03
CA PRO A 129 -11.26 1.84 3.28
C PRO A 129 -12.80 2.03 3.24
N GLU A 130 -13.30 3.23 3.00
CA GLU A 130 -14.71 3.58 3.15
C GLU A 130 -15.61 2.84 2.15
N GLY A 131 -16.69 2.27 2.69
CA GLY A 131 -17.74 1.65 1.90
C GLY A 131 -17.43 0.24 1.39
N TRP A 132 -16.28 -0.36 1.73
CA TRP A 132 -15.97 -1.75 1.39
C TRP A 132 -16.98 -2.72 2.03
N ALA A 133 -17.59 -3.55 1.19
CA ALA A 133 -18.45 -4.64 1.65
C ALA A 133 -17.64 -5.73 2.36
N ASP A 134 -18.24 -6.42 3.32
CA ASP A 134 -17.58 -7.51 4.06
C ASP A 134 -17.07 -8.62 3.11
N THR A 135 -17.80 -8.89 2.03
CA THR A 135 -17.46 -9.94 1.03
C THR A 135 -16.26 -9.63 0.16
N ASP A 136 -15.87 -8.35 0.05
CA ASP A 136 -14.72 -7.90 -0.73
C ASP A 136 -13.61 -7.32 0.17
N ARG A 137 -13.73 -7.46 1.50
CA ARG A 137 -12.77 -6.88 2.46
C ARG A 137 -11.38 -7.50 2.34
N ASP A 138 -11.31 -8.78 2.01
CA ASP A 138 -10.06 -9.51 1.73
C ASP A 138 -9.36 -9.04 0.44
N LYS A 139 -10.07 -8.31 -0.43
CA LYS A 139 -9.52 -7.76 -1.67
C LYS A 139 -8.83 -6.40 -1.46
N LEU A 140 -8.98 -5.76 -0.30
CA LEU A 140 -8.32 -4.49 0.00
C LEU A 140 -7.01 -4.72 0.76
N VAL A 141 -5.91 -4.30 0.16
CA VAL A 141 -4.65 -4.03 0.84
C VAL A 141 -4.69 -2.59 1.33
N SER A 142 -5.24 -2.39 2.52
CA SER A 142 -5.35 -1.06 3.14
C SER A 142 -3.98 -0.53 3.58
N THR A 143 -3.70 0.72 3.22
CA THR A 143 -2.52 1.47 3.66
C THR A 143 -2.89 2.57 4.65
N ASP A 144 -1.90 3.04 5.41
CA ASP A 144 -1.99 4.29 6.16
C ASP A 144 -1.63 5.45 5.23
N SER A 145 -2.44 6.51 5.19
CA SER A 145 -2.29 7.65 4.26
C SER A 145 -0.93 8.36 4.35
N ASN A 146 -0.21 8.26 5.48
CA ASN A 146 1.10 8.90 5.64
C ASN A 146 2.27 7.94 5.43
N LEU A 147 2.04 6.64 5.48
CA LEU A 147 3.10 5.62 5.37
C LEU A 147 3.03 4.84 4.05
N GLY A 148 1.85 4.69 3.45
CA GLY A 148 1.66 3.91 2.22
C GLY A 148 2.38 2.57 2.23
N LEU A 149 3.07 2.26 1.14
CA LEU A 149 3.89 1.06 1.00
C LEU A 149 5.24 1.11 1.75
N SER A 150 5.60 2.20 2.42
CA SER A 150 6.73 2.15 3.37
C SER A 150 6.42 1.27 4.58
N ALA A 151 5.14 1.14 4.94
CA ALA A 151 4.68 0.25 6.00
C ALA A 151 4.99 -1.22 5.67
N PRO A 152 5.80 -1.93 6.49
CA PRO A 152 6.07 -3.35 6.28
C PRO A 152 4.81 -4.23 6.21
N SER A 153 3.79 -3.95 7.04
CA SER A 153 2.54 -4.72 7.03
C SER A 153 1.80 -4.61 5.69
N ALA A 154 1.73 -3.41 5.11
CA ALA A 154 1.15 -3.21 3.78
C ALA A 154 1.92 -3.98 2.70
N ARG A 155 3.26 -3.99 2.76
CA ARG A 155 4.10 -4.76 1.83
C ARG A 155 3.88 -6.27 1.94
N VAL A 156 3.77 -6.81 3.16
CA VAL A 156 3.48 -8.23 3.38
C VAL A 156 2.09 -8.60 2.88
N ARG A 157 1.06 -7.79 3.20
CA ARG A 157 -0.31 -8.03 2.71
C ARG A 157 -0.38 -7.97 1.19
N LEU A 158 0.26 -6.98 0.55
CA LEU A 158 0.37 -6.88 -0.90
C LEU A 158 1.06 -8.09 -1.51
N ALA A 159 2.24 -8.45 -1.00
CA ALA A 159 3.01 -9.58 -1.51
C ALA A 159 2.23 -10.90 -1.38
N ALA A 160 1.55 -11.13 -0.25
CA ALA A 160 0.68 -12.29 -0.07
C ALA A 160 -0.50 -12.28 -1.05
N ALA A 161 -1.15 -11.12 -1.23
CA ALA A 161 -2.31 -10.98 -2.12
C ALA A 161 -1.98 -11.26 -3.59
N VAL A 162 -0.77 -10.92 -4.05
CA VAL A 162 -0.29 -11.21 -5.41
C VAL A 162 0.44 -12.55 -5.54
N GLY A 163 0.47 -13.36 -4.48
CA GLY A 163 1.11 -14.68 -4.44
C GLY A 163 2.64 -14.68 -4.35
N ASN A 164 3.28 -13.54 -4.07
CA ASN A 164 4.73 -13.42 -3.90
C ASN A 164 5.15 -13.61 -2.43
N MET A 165 4.92 -14.81 -1.89
CA MET A 165 5.27 -15.12 -0.49
C MET A 165 6.77 -14.94 -0.19
N ALA A 166 7.65 -15.17 -1.16
CA ALA A 166 9.08 -14.93 -0.99
C ALA A 166 9.37 -13.46 -0.60
N SER A 167 8.72 -12.50 -1.28
CA SER A 167 8.83 -11.08 -0.93
C SER A 167 8.21 -10.77 0.43
N ALA A 168 7.11 -11.43 0.80
CA ALA A 168 6.49 -11.26 2.12
C ALA A 168 7.43 -11.69 3.25
N TRP A 169 8.06 -12.85 3.12
CA TRP A 169 9.04 -13.36 4.08
C TRP A 169 10.29 -12.48 4.16
N ALA A 170 10.79 -12.00 3.02
CA ALA A 170 11.96 -11.11 2.98
C ALA A 170 11.74 -9.81 3.78
N VAL A 171 10.53 -9.24 3.75
CA VAL A 171 10.18 -8.06 4.56
C VAL A 171 10.27 -8.40 6.05
N ALA A 172 9.68 -9.51 6.49
CA ALA A 172 9.73 -9.92 7.89
C ALA A 172 11.15 -10.25 8.37
N ASP A 173 11.96 -10.89 7.53
CA ASP A 173 13.36 -11.19 7.83
C ASP A 173 14.20 -9.92 7.99
N ALA A 174 13.99 -8.92 7.11
CA ALA A 174 14.65 -7.62 7.21
C ALA A 174 14.28 -6.91 8.50
N MET A 175 13.00 -6.96 8.90
CA MET A 175 12.54 -6.42 10.18
C MET A 175 13.20 -7.14 11.36
N ALA A 176 13.23 -8.48 11.34
CA ALA A 176 13.86 -9.28 12.39
C ALA A 176 15.35 -8.96 12.54
N GLY A 177 16.06 -8.75 11.43
CA GLY A 177 17.47 -8.35 11.41
C GLY A 177 17.71 -6.98 12.01
N VAL A 178 16.91 -5.97 11.64
CA VAL A 178 17.01 -4.62 12.22
C VAL A 178 16.72 -4.66 13.72
N LEU A 179 15.62 -5.32 14.11
CA LEU A 179 15.16 -5.38 15.48
C LEU A 179 15.95 -6.37 16.36
N VAL A 180 16.82 -7.19 15.77
CA VAL A 180 17.60 -8.23 16.48
C VAL A 180 16.66 -9.15 17.29
N ILE A 181 15.60 -9.63 16.63
CA ILE A 181 14.61 -10.55 17.19
C ILE A 181 14.57 -11.84 16.36
N PRO A 182 14.04 -12.95 16.91
CA PRO A 182 13.87 -14.18 16.15
C PRO A 182 13.02 -13.97 14.89
N GLN A 183 13.42 -14.64 13.80
CA GLN A 183 12.62 -14.70 12.59
C GLN A 183 11.34 -15.51 12.81
N VAL A 184 10.32 -15.21 12.01
CA VAL A 184 9.08 -15.99 11.96
C VAL A 184 9.38 -17.38 11.39
N GLU A 185 8.88 -18.44 12.05
CA GLU A 185 9.04 -19.82 11.57
C GLU A 185 8.41 -19.98 10.17
N ARG A 186 9.10 -20.64 9.25
CA ARG A 186 8.63 -20.83 7.85
C ARG A 186 7.38 -21.70 7.73
N SER A 187 7.04 -22.45 8.77
CA SER A 187 5.79 -23.20 8.90
C SER A 187 4.59 -22.32 9.28
N ALA A 188 4.79 -21.05 9.65
CA ALA A 188 3.70 -20.16 10.03
C ALA A 188 2.83 -19.81 8.81
N SER A 189 1.54 -19.56 9.07
CA SER A 189 0.61 -19.16 8.02
C SER A 189 0.88 -17.74 7.52
N SER A 190 0.31 -17.36 6.37
CA SER A 190 0.36 -15.98 5.91
C SER A 190 -0.31 -15.00 6.88
N ALA A 191 -1.37 -15.43 7.56
CA ALA A 191 -2.05 -14.64 8.59
C ALA A 191 -1.15 -14.40 9.80
N ASP A 192 -0.44 -15.43 10.26
CA ASP A 192 0.52 -15.31 11.37
C ASP A 192 1.68 -14.38 11.01
N LEU A 193 2.18 -14.47 9.77
CA LEU A 193 3.23 -13.58 9.26
C LEU A 193 2.77 -12.11 9.27
N VAL A 194 1.55 -11.83 8.79
CA VAL A 194 0.95 -10.48 8.80
C VAL A 194 0.83 -9.98 10.25
N GLN A 195 0.29 -10.80 11.16
CA GLN A 195 0.13 -10.43 12.56
C GLN A 195 1.48 -10.14 13.25
N TRP A 196 2.52 -10.93 12.94
CA TRP A 196 3.86 -10.69 13.46
C TRP A 196 4.44 -9.37 12.97
N VAL A 197 4.29 -9.07 11.67
CA VAL A 197 4.79 -7.82 11.08
C VAL A 197 4.02 -6.62 11.60
N GLU A 198 2.69 -6.70 11.70
CA GLU A 198 1.85 -5.64 12.27
C GLU A 198 2.26 -5.30 13.70
N TRP A 199 2.53 -6.33 14.52
CA TRP A 199 2.98 -6.12 15.89
C TRP A 199 4.32 -5.37 15.95
N TRP A 200 5.32 -5.79 15.17
CA TRP A 200 6.66 -5.20 15.21
C TRP A 200 6.85 -3.95 14.34
N GLN A 201 5.85 -3.55 13.55
CA GLN A 201 5.98 -2.44 12.61
C GLN A 201 6.37 -1.13 13.30
N SER A 202 5.74 -0.77 14.42
CA SER A 202 6.04 0.49 15.12
C SER A 202 7.49 0.52 15.62
N SER A 203 7.93 -0.57 16.26
CA SER A 203 9.32 -0.77 16.66
C SER A 203 10.29 -0.67 15.48
N TYR A 204 9.95 -1.28 14.34
CA TYR A 204 10.79 -1.25 13.13
C TYR A 204 10.93 0.16 12.54
N LEU A 205 9.82 0.88 12.35
CA LEU A 205 9.85 2.24 11.81
C LEU A 205 10.67 3.17 12.71
N ARG A 206 10.48 3.09 14.02
CA ARG A 206 11.29 3.83 14.99
C ARG A 206 12.77 3.46 14.89
N ALA A 207 13.08 2.17 14.78
CA ALA A 207 14.45 1.70 14.64
C ALA A 207 15.16 2.27 13.40
N THR A 208 14.43 2.44 12.28
CA THR A 208 14.99 2.99 11.03
C THR A 208 15.21 4.50 11.02
N GLU A 209 14.56 5.22 11.93
CA GLU A 209 14.69 6.68 12.07
C GLU A 209 15.75 7.09 13.10
N LEU A 210 16.17 6.17 13.97
CA LEU A 210 17.15 6.47 15.01
C LEU A 210 18.58 6.60 14.44
N PRO A 211 19.36 7.60 14.88
CA PRO A 211 20.75 7.70 14.50
C PRO A 211 21.62 6.61 15.16
N PRO A 212 22.77 6.25 14.57
CA PRO A 212 23.56 5.08 15.00
C PRO A 212 24.02 5.11 16.47
N ASP A 213 24.30 6.29 17.02
CA ASP A 213 24.70 6.51 18.42
C ASP A 213 23.55 6.18 19.38
N GLN A 214 22.32 6.59 19.05
CA GLN A 214 21.14 6.25 19.85
C GLN A 214 20.83 4.76 19.79
N ILE A 215 20.97 4.13 18.62
CA ILE A 215 20.83 2.67 18.49
C ILE A 215 21.83 1.95 19.40
N ALA A 216 23.10 2.37 19.38
CA ALA A 216 24.14 1.78 20.22
C ALA A 216 23.82 1.94 21.73
N ALA A 217 23.38 3.13 22.15
CA ALA A 217 22.99 3.40 23.53
C ALA A 217 21.79 2.54 23.98
N MET A 218 20.76 2.41 23.14
CA MET A 218 19.59 1.58 23.45
C MET A 218 19.95 0.09 23.57
N LYS A 219 20.80 -0.41 22.68
CA LYS A 219 21.30 -1.79 22.74
C LYS A 219 22.13 -2.04 24.01
N ALA A 220 23.04 -1.13 24.35
CA ALA A 220 23.85 -1.24 25.56
C ALA A 220 23.01 -1.21 26.86
N GLY A 221 21.91 -0.46 26.86
CA GLY A 221 21.00 -0.39 28.01
C GLY A 221 19.91 -1.47 28.04
N HIS A 222 19.90 -2.44 27.11
CA HIS A 222 18.85 -3.47 26.98
C HIS A 222 17.43 -2.92 26.71
N TRP A 223 17.33 -1.74 26.09
CA TRP A 223 16.06 -1.11 25.67
C TRP A 223 15.70 -1.41 24.20
N TRP A 224 16.41 -2.37 23.58
CA TRP A 224 16.22 -2.78 22.20
C TRP A 224 15.47 -4.11 22.09
N PRO A 225 14.61 -4.32 21.07
CA PRO A 225 14.02 -3.36 20.14
C PRO A 225 13.27 -2.20 20.80
N PRO A 226 13.14 -1.04 20.10
CA PRO A 226 12.50 0.15 20.65
C PRO A 226 10.97 0.00 20.67
N VAL A 227 10.44 -0.62 21.73
CA VAL A 227 9.00 -0.82 21.91
C VAL A 227 8.28 0.48 22.27
N SER A 228 7.11 0.69 21.69
CA SER A 228 6.22 1.81 22.01
C SER A 228 5.52 1.62 23.36
N ALA A 229 5.01 2.71 23.95
CA ALA A 229 4.20 2.64 25.17
C ALA A 229 2.90 1.84 24.98
N VAL A 230 2.41 1.73 23.74
CA VAL A 230 1.25 0.89 23.40
C VAL A 230 1.65 -0.57 23.44
N GLU A 231 2.74 -0.97 22.79
CA GLU A 231 3.28 -2.34 22.82
C GLU A 231 3.62 -2.79 24.25
N VAL A 232 4.10 -1.89 25.11
CA VAL A 232 4.38 -2.20 26.54
C VAL A 232 3.11 -2.54 27.31
N ARG A 233 1.97 -1.90 27.01
CA ARG A 233 0.69 -2.13 27.68
C ARG A 233 -0.10 -3.30 27.08
N ALA A 234 0.16 -3.63 25.83
CA ALA A 234 -0.54 -4.69 25.11
C ALA A 234 0.16 -6.04 25.29
N MET A 235 -0.62 -7.12 25.33
CA MET A 235 -0.05 -8.46 25.31
C MET A 235 0.30 -8.85 23.86
N PRO A 236 1.55 -9.21 23.54
CA PRO A 236 1.91 -9.64 22.20
C PRO A 236 1.12 -10.89 21.79
N PRO A 237 0.71 -10.98 20.50
CA PRO A 237 0.13 -12.20 19.96
C PRO A 237 1.13 -13.36 20.09
N ALA A 238 0.65 -14.59 20.11
CA ALA A 238 1.48 -15.77 20.33
C ALA A 238 2.68 -15.83 19.36
N ILE A 239 2.46 -15.45 18.10
CA ILE A 239 3.49 -15.42 17.07
C ILE A 239 4.61 -14.39 17.36
N ALA A 240 4.30 -13.29 18.03
CA ALA A 240 5.25 -12.21 18.34
C ALA A 240 5.82 -12.28 19.76
N ARG A 241 5.37 -13.24 20.58
CA ARG A 241 5.94 -13.49 21.90
C ARG A 241 7.39 -13.93 21.76
N ARG A 242 8.29 -13.28 22.50
CA ARG A 242 9.61 -13.85 22.74
C ARG A 242 9.39 -15.19 23.43
N ARG A 243 9.88 -16.29 22.85
CA ARG A 243 10.04 -17.53 23.61
C ARG A 243 11.08 -17.23 24.69
N ILE A 244 10.62 -16.86 25.88
CA ILE A 244 11.47 -16.83 27.07
C ILE A 244 11.66 -18.31 27.44
N PRO A 245 12.90 -18.82 27.45
CA PRO A 245 13.19 -20.18 27.91
C PRO A 245 12.65 -20.44 29.32
#